data_AF-A0A0R2JHM6-F1
#
_entry.id   AF-A0A0R2JHM6-F1
#
_cell.length_a   1.000
_cell.length_b   1.000
_cell.length_c   1.000
_cell.angle_alpha   90.00
_cell.angle_beta   90.00
_cell.angle_gamma   90.00
#
_symmetry.space_group_name_H-M   'P 1'
#
loop_
_entity.id
_entity.type
_entity.pdbx_description
1 polymer ?
#
loop_
_entity_poly.entity_id
_entity_poly.type
_entity_poly.pdbx_seq_one_letter_code
_entity_poly.pdbx_strand_id
1 'polypeptide(L)'
;MTDFKTLLKMNSFSSDADARKLAAELLLTQYNFELQCVQMSDSVNFAHNGKGCTIAASKISDNVTIFQNVTIGANQTFNTRLNQWKTLVIRSSAKML
;
A
#
# COMPACT_ATOMS: atom_id res chain seq x y z
N MET A 1 12.32 15.12 10.71
CA MET A 1 11.81 14.29 9.61
C MET A 1 11.04 13.15 10.23
N THR A 2 9.75 12.99 9.91
CA THR A 2 8.90 11.94 10.49
C THR A 2 9.28 10.58 9.91
N ASP A 3 9.42 9.55 10.75
CA ASP A 3 9.84 8.22 10.31
C ASP A 3 8.72 7.45 9.58
N PHE A 4 9.11 6.46 8.78
CA PHE A 4 8.18 5.64 7.98
C PHE A 4 7.08 4.99 8.83
N LYS A 5 7.40 4.43 10.00
CA LYS A 5 6.41 3.71 10.82
C LYS A 5 5.36 4.67 11.36
N THR A 6 5.76 5.87 11.76
CA THR A 6 4.82 6.91 12.19
C THR A 6 3.91 7.35 11.05
N LEU A 7 4.45 7.57 9.85
CA LEU A 7 3.65 7.91 8.68
C LEU A 7 2.71 6.78 8.26
N LEU A 8 3.16 5.52 8.29
CA LEU A 8 2.35 4.35 8.01
C LEU A 8 1.16 4.26 8.99
N LYS A 9 1.42 4.41 10.29
CA LYS A 9 0.36 4.39 11.29
C LYS A 9 -0.62 5.53 11.12
N MET A 10 -0.13 6.73 10.82
CA MET A 10 -0.98 7.90 10.56
C MET A 10 -1.86 7.66 9.33
N ASN A 11 -1.31 7.12 8.25
CA ASN A 11 -2.06 6.78 7.04
C ASN A 11 -3.13 5.71 7.28
N SER A 12 -2.82 4.65 8.03
CA SER A 12 -3.69 3.47 8.16
C SER A 12 -4.66 3.49 9.33
N PHE A 13 -4.32 4.19 10.43
CA PHE A 13 -5.06 4.08 11.70
C PHE A 13 -5.54 5.42 12.27
N SER A 14 -5.17 6.56 11.68
CA SER A 14 -5.69 7.86 12.14
C SER A 14 -7.20 7.97 11.89
N SER A 15 -7.94 8.50 12.86
CA SER A 15 -9.35 8.86 12.68
C SER A 15 -9.54 10.08 11.78
N ASP A 16 -8.56 10.99 11.76
CA ASP A 16 -8.57 12.21 10.95
C ASP A 16 -8.19 11.93 9.49
N ALA A 17 -9.11 12.27 8.58
CA ALA A 17 -8.94 12.07 7.14
C ALA A 17 -7.82 12.95 6.54
N ASP A 18 -7.64 14.16 7.03
CA ASP A 18 -6.61 15.08 6.51
C ASP A 18 -5.22 14.61 6.93
N ALA A 19 -5.09 14.14 8.18
CA ALA A 19 -3.86 13.48 8.65
C ALA A 19 -3.51 12.23 7.81
N ARG A 20 -4.51 11.39 7.46
CA ARG A 20 -4.27 10.22 6.59
C ARG A 20 -3.77 10.61 5.21
N LYS A 21 -4.35 11.67 4.63
CA LYS A 21 -3.97 12.19 3.31
C LYS A 21 -2.56 12.77 3.32
N LEU A 22 -2.24 13.61 4.29
CA LEU A 22 -0.90 14.17 4.46
C LEU A 22 0.15 13.07 4.62
N ALA A 23 -0.15 12.04 5.44
CA ALA A 23 0.74 10.90 5.59
C ALA A 23 0.93 10.12 4.28
N ALA A 24 -0.13 9.93 3.48
CA ALA A 24 -0.04 9.29 2.18
C ALA A 24 0.90 10.05 1.22
N GLU A 25 0.78 11.38 1.18
CA GLU A 25 1.63 12.24 0.35
C GLU A 25 3.10 12.19 0.80
N LEU A 26 3.35 12.19 2.11
CA LEU A 26 4.70 12.05 2.66
C LEU A 26 5.30 10.67 2.41
N LEU A 27 4.51 9.60 2.50
CA LEU A 27 4.93 8.24 2.17
C LEU A 27 5.31 8.09 0.69
N LEU A 28 4.50 8.66 -0.20
CA LEU A 28 4.77 8.66 -1.63
C LEU A 28 6.05 9.43 -1.96
N THR A 29 6.19 10.65 -1.45
CA THR A 29 7.32 11.52 -1.78
C THR A 29 8.65 11.06 -1.17
N GLN A 30 8.64 10.51 0.05
CA GLN A 30 9.88 10.15 0.75
C GLN A 30 10.29 8.69 0.50
N TYR A 31 9.33 7.79 0.31
CA TYR A 31 9.60 6.34 0.25
C TYR A 31 9.13 5.70 -1.07
N ASN A 32 8.49 6.46 -1.98
CA ASN A 32 7.82 5.90 -3.15
C ASN A 32 6.85 4.78 -2.73
N PHE A 33 6.11 4.99 -1.65
CA PHE A 33 5.21 4.01 -1.05
C PHE A 33 3.76 4.50 -1.15
N GLU A 34 2.89 3.65 -1.69
CA GLU A 34 1.45 3.90 -1.75
C GLU A 34 0.70 2.78 -1.01
N LEU A 35 -0.19 3.19 -0.10
CA LEU A 35 -1.05 2.28 0.65
C LEU A 35 -2.48 2.81 0.71
N GLN A 36 -3.38 1.99 0.19
CA GLN A 36 -4.82 2.07 0.35
C GLN A 36 -5.30 0.70 0.82
N CYS A 37 -5.59 0.58 2.12
CA CYS A 37 -6.12 -0.64 2.68
C CYS A 37 -7.30 -0.34 3.60
N VAL A 38 -8.40 -1.07 3.44
CA VAL A 38 -9.60 -0.88 4.27
C VAL A 38 -9.36 -1.43 5.67
N GLN A 39 -8.74 -2.60 5.78
CA GLN A 39 -8.42 -3.24 7.05
C GLN A 39 -6.99 -3.81 7.03
N MET A 40 -6.11 -3.25 7.85
CA MET A 40 -4.74 -3.75 8.02
C MET A 40 -4.47 -4.04 9.49
N SER A 41 -3.82 -5.16 9.79
CA SER A 41 -3.31 -5.43 11.14
C SER A 41 -2.13 -4.51 11.47
N ASP A 42 -1.96 -4.15 12.74
CA ASP A 42 -0.81 -3.36 13.20
C ASP A 42 0.52 -4.16 13.15
N SER A 43 0.41 -5.49 13.11
CA SER A 43 1.52 -6.43 13.02
C SER A 43 2.09 -6.58 11.61
N VAL A 44 1.46 -5.97 10.60
CA VAL A 44 1.96 -5.96 9.23
C VAL A 44 3.29 -5.22 9.17
N ASN A 45 4.29 -5.88 8.59
CA ASN A 45 5.64 -5.35 8.49
C ASN A 45 6.01 -5.07 7.03
N PHE A 46 6.48 -3.85 6.76
CA PHE A 46 7.05 -3.49 5.47
C PHE A 46 8.58 -3.45 5.57
N ALA A 47 9.24 -4.45 4.99
CA ALA A 47 10.70 -4.49 4.96
C ALA A 47 11.25 -3.34 4.11
N HIS A 48 12.42 -2.81 4.51
CA HIS A 48 13.05 -1.65 3.87
C HIS A 48 12.11 -0.45 3.69
N ASN A 49 11.27 -0.18 4.69
CA ASN A 49 10.27 0.89 4.69
C ASN A 49 9.29 0.80 3.50
N GLY A 50 9.00 -0.41 3.01
CA GLY A 50 8.07 -0.63 1.91
C GLY A 50 8.46 0.10 0.62
N LYS A 51 9.73 0.43 0.43
CA LYS A 51 10.17 1.29 -0.67
C LYS A 51 9.65 0.78 -2.01
N GLY A 52 9.01 1.64 -2.80
CA GLY A 52 8.49 1.25 -4.12
C GLY A 52 7.27 0.33 -4.11
N CYS A 53 6.64 0.07 -2.96
CA CYS A 53 5.42 -0.73 -2.93
C CYS A 53 4.18 0.10 -3.30
N THR A 54 3.21 -0.57 -3.93
CA THR A 54 1.88 -0.02 -4.23
C THR A 54 0.84 -1.02 -3.77
N ILE A 55 0.09 -0.67 -2.74
CA ILE A 55 -0.82 -1.59 -2.04
C ILE A 55 -2.24 -1.02 -2.10
N ALA A 56 -3.12 -1.71 -2.80
CA ALA A 56 -4.56 -1.44 -2.88
C ALA A 56 -5.30 -2.74 -2.50
N ALA A 57 -5.69 -2.89 -1.24
CA ALA A 57 -6.24 -4.15 -0.72
C ALA A 57 -7.47 -3.94 0.18
N SER A 58 -8.40 -4.90 0.16
CA SER A 58 -9.51 -4.89 1.13
C SER A 58 -9.03 -5.26 2.53
N LYS A 59 -8.13 -6.24 2.66
CA LYS A 59 -7.60 -6.68 3.94
C LYS A 59 -6.15 -7.16 3.83
N ILE A 60 -5.34 -6.86 4.86
CA ILE A 60 -4.05 -7.51 5.11
C ILE A 60 -4.08 -8.08 6.54
N SER A 61 -3.89 -9.39 6.65
CA SER A 61 -3.97 -10.14 7.91
C SER A 61 -2.71 -9.97 8.77
N ASP A 62 -2.77 -10.51 9.99
CA ASP A 62 -1.70 -10.43 10.98
C ASP A 62 -0.39 -11.06 10.50
N ASN A 63 0.74 -10.53 10.98
CA ASN A 63 2.10 -11.04 10.81
C ASN A 63 2.55 -11.18 9.34
N VAL A 64 1.91 -10.47 8.41
CA VAL A 64 2.35 -10.43 7.02
C VAL A 64 3.57 -9.52 6.87
N THR A 65 4.62 -10.01 6.20
CA THR A 65 5.79 -9.20 5.81
C THR A 65 5.78 -8.94 4.31
N ILE A 66 5.87 -7.66 3.92
CA ILE A 66 5.89 -7.20 2.53
C ILE A 66 7.26 -6.58 2.25
N PHE A 67 7.95 -7.08 1.22
CA PHE A 67 9.26 -6.57 0.79
C PHE A 67 9.12 -5.37 -0.14
N GLN A 68 10.21 -4.65 -0.38
CA GLN A 68 10.24 -3.51 -1.31
C GLN A 68 9.76 -3.91 -2.70
N ASN A 69 9.22 -2.95 -3.44
CA ASN A 69 8.77 -3.11 -4.83
C ASN A 69 7.65 -4.14 -5.02
N VAL A 70 6.91 -4.47 -3.96
CA VAL A 70 5.73 -5.34 -4.05
C VAL A 70 4.50 -4.51 -4.41
N THR A 71 3.76 -4.97 -5.41
CA THR A 71 2.43 -4.44 -5.75
C THR A 71 1.36 -5.45 -5.34
N ILE A 72 0.40 -5.02 -4.51
CA ILE A 72 -0.78 -5.81 -4.10
C ILE A 72 -2.00 -5.02 -4.55
N GLY A 73 -2.86 -5.62 -5.36
CA GLY A 73 -4.15 -5.04 -5.73
C GLY A 73 -4.80 -5.73 -6.90
N ALA A 74 -6.00 -5.30 -7.28
CA ALA A 74 -6.67 -5.85 -8.43
C ALA A 74 -5.81 -5.62 -9.67
N ASN A 75 -5.44 -6.72 -10.34
CA ASN A 75 -4.86 -6.80 -11.68
C ASN A 75 -5.85 -6.27 -12.72
N GLN A 76 -6.73 -5.33 -12.38
CA GLN A 76 -7.76 -4.81 -13.25
C GLN A 76 -7.93 -3.31 -13.03
N THR A 77 -7.89 -2.58 -14.14
CA THR A 77 -8.36 -1.20 -14.18
C THR A 77 -9.55 -1.16 -15.15
N PHE A 78 -10.60 -0.41 -14.79
CA PHE A 78 -11.77 -0.27 -15.65
C PHE A 78 -11.44 0.70 -16.79
N ASN A 79 -11.48 0.21 -18.02
CA ASN A 79 -11.28 1.03 -19.21
C ASN A 79 -12.59 1.74 -19.55
N THR A 80 -12.72 3.01 -19.17
CA THR A 80 -13.92 3.84 -19.42
C THR A 80 -14.21 4.07 -20.91
N ARG A 81 -13.21 3.94 -21.78
CA ARG A 81 -13.37 4.07 -23.24
C ARG A 81 -13.95 2.80 -23.87
N LEU A 82 -13.61 1.63 -23.33
CA LEU A 82 -14.11 0.33 -23.82
C LEU A 82 -15.25 -0.23 -22.96
N ASN A 83 -15.56 0.44 -21.85
CA ASN A 83 -16.52 0.00 -20.83
C ASN A 83 -16.25 -1.43 -20.33
N GLN A 84 -14.98 -1.80 -20.18
CA GLN A 84 -14.52 -3.16 -19.87
C GLN A 84 -13.37 -3.14 -18.87
N TRP A 85 -13.29 -4.16 -18.03
CA TRP A 85 -12.15 -4.38 -17.14
C TRP A 85 -10.95 -4.89 -17.96
N LYS A 86 -9.77 -4.25 -17.83
CA LYS A 86 -8.53 -4.73 -18.48
C LYS A 86 -7.56 -5.28 -17.46
N THR A 87 -6.99 -6.45 -17.76
CA THR A 87 -5.94 -7.08 -16.95
C THR A 87 -4.65 -6.25 -17.01
N LEU A 88 -4.11 -5.85 -15.87
CA LEU A 88 -2.87 -5.08 -15.74
C LEU A 88 -1.74 -6.02 -15.33
N VAL A 89 -0.92 -6.54 -16.24
CA VAL A 89 0.14 -7.53 -15.92
C VAL A 89 1.02 -7.05 -14.75
N ILE A 90 0.74 -7.51 -13.53
CA ILE A 90 1.56 -7.28 -12.34
C ILE A 90 2.55 -8.45 -12.27
N ARG A 91 3.81 -8.19 -12.59
CA ARG A 91 4.90 -9.12 -12.28
C ARG A 91 5.34 -8.87 -10.84
N SER A 92 4.77 -9.61 -9.87
CA SER A 92 5.29 -9.64 -8.51
C SER A 92 5.92 -11.00 -8.20
N SER A 93 7.19 -10.99 -7.82
CA SER A 93 7.88 -12.12 -7.21
C SER A 93 7.65 -12.04 -5.69
N ALA A 94 6.46 -12.37 -5.22
CA ALA A 94 6.21 -12.50 -3.78
C ALA A 94 6.56 -13.93 -3.35
N LYS A 95 7.67 -14.10 -2.63
CA LYS A 95 7.99 -15.37 -1.96
C LYS A 95 7.31 -15.36 -0.59
N MET A 96 6.21 -16.10 -0.45
CA MET A 96 5.70 -16.46 0.88
C MET A 96 6.69 -17.46 1.49
N LEU A 97 7.26 -17.13 2.64
CA LEU A 97 8.06 -18.03 3.47
C LEU A 97 7.21 -18.46 4.66
#